data_AF-A0AAN9AEE1-F1
#
_entry.id   AF-A0AAN9AEE1-F1
#
_cell.length_a   1.000
_cell.length_b   1.000
_cell.length_c   1.000
_cell.angle_alpha   90.00
_cell.angle_beta   90.00
_cell.angle_gamma   90.00
#
_symmetry.space_group_name_H-M   'P 1'
#
loop_
_entity.id
_entity.type
_entity.pdbx_description
1 polymer ?
#
loop_
_entity_poly.entity_id
_entity_poly.type
_entity_poly.pdbx_seq_one_letter_code
_entity_poly.pdbx_strand_id
1 'polypeptide(L)'
;MAAPPLHVPAHPESFSKKWQAETEDCGRRAAASTEQVMPHYESRAHPLTKLTAGQRAPIQDPISYHWDKVRVVMGCGRSRGYEVRLPSGRVCGRIVDIS
;
A
#
# COMPACT_ATOMS: atom_id res chain seq x y z
N MET A 1 -30.41 14.50 -34.99
CA MET A 1 -29.09 13.84 -35.18
C MET A 1 -28.56 13.48 -33.80
N ALA A 2 -28.40 12.19 -33.49
CA ALA A 2 -27.86 11.74 -32.20
C ALA A 2 -26.33 11.86 -32.21
N ALA A 3 -25.75 12.39 -31.13
CA ALA A 3 -24.29 12.47 -30.99
C ALA A 3 -23.68 11.05 -30.98
N PRO A 4 -22.55 10.82 -31.66
CA PRO A 4 -21.91 9.51 -31.66
C PRO A 4 -21.47 9.13 -30.24
N PRO A 5 -21.52 7.83 -29.89
CA PRO A 5 -21.10 7.37 -28.57
C PRO A 5 -19.61 7.69 -28.36
N LEU A 6 -19.29 8.25 -27.19
CA LEU A 6 -17.91 8.51 -26.78
C LEU A 6 -17.22 7.17 -26.52
N HIS A 7 -16.45 6.69 -27.50
CA HIS A 7 -15.67 5.46 -27.40
C HIS A 7 -14.25 5.77 -26.92
N VAL A 8 -13.92 5.34 -25.71
CA VAL A 8 -12.57 5.46 -25.14
C VAL A 8 -11.78 4.20 -25.49
N PRO A 9 -10.59 4.31 -26.11
CA PRO A 9 -9.76 3.16 -26.41
C PRO A 9 -9.36 2.39 -25.13
N ALA A 10 -9.44 1.06 -25.19
CA ALA A 10 -9.11 0.20 -24.04
C ALA A 10 -7.60 0.10 -23.77
N HIS A 11 -6.75 0.44 -24.76
CA HIS A 11 -5.31 0.35 -24.66
C HIS A 11 -4.66 1.75 -24.75
N PRO A 12 -3.67 2.08 -23.88
CA PRO A 12 -3.00 3.38 -23.88
C PRO A 12 -2.38 3.78 -25.23
N GLU A 13 -1.84 2.80 -25.97
CA GLU A 13 -1.23 3.05 -27.29
C GLU A 13 -2.25 3.25 -28.42
N SER A 14 -3.53 3.00 -28.16
CA SER A 14 -4.61 3.25 -29.12
C SER A 14 -5.15 4.68 -29.04
N PHE A 15 -4.71 5.46 -28.05
CA PHE A 15 -5.05 6.89 -27.97
C PHE A 15 -4.33 7.68 -29.06
N SER A 16 -4.86 8.86 -29.41
CA SER A 16 -4.17 9.78 -30.32
C SER A 16 -2.79 10.15 -29.78
N LYS A 17 -1.81 10.33 -30.67
CA LYS A 17 -0.41 10.69 -30.35
C LYS A 17 -0.30 11.88 -29.39
N LYS A 18 -1.21 12.85 -29.49
CA LYS A 18 -1.26 14.01 -28.59
C LYS A 18 -1.41 13.56 -27.13
N TRP A 19 -2.35 12.67 -26.86
CA TRP A 19 -2.63 12.18 -25.50
C TRP A 19 -1.55 11.25 -24.98
N GLN A 20 -0.91 10.48 -25.86
CA GLN A 20 0.25 9.66 -25.49
C GLN A 20 1.42 10.54 -25.04
N ALA A 21 1.77 11.56 -25.83
CA ALA A 21 2.83 12.51 -25.50
C ALA A 21 2.54 13.29 -24.20
N GLU A 22 1.29 13.67 -23.97
CA GLU A 22 0.87 14.36 -22.75
C GLU A 22 0.92 13.42 -21.52
N THR A 23 0.62 12.14 -21.69
CA THR A 23 0.76 11.11 -20.64
C THR A 23 2.23 10.88 -20.29
N GLU A 24 3.10 10.75 -21.30
CA GLU A 24 4.54 10.62 -21.10
C GLU A 24 5.12 11.83 -20.36
N ASP A 25 4.71 13.03 -20.75
CA ASP A 25 5.14 14.26 -20.10
C ASP A 25 4.69 14.34 -18.63
N CYS A 26 3.43 14.01 -18.36
CA CYS A 26 2.91 13.88 -17.01
C CYS A 26 3.69 12.83 -16.21
N GLY A 27 4.00 11.68 -16.81
CA GLY A 27 4.80 10.62 -16.19
C GLY A 27 6.22 11.11 -15.84
N ARG A 28 6.89 11.81 -16.75
CA ARG A 28 8.22 12.41 -16.49
C ARG A 28 8.17 13.41 -15.35
N ARG A 29 7.17 14.30 -15.32
CA ARG A 29 7.00 15.29 -14.24
C ARG A 29 6.70 14.62 -12.90
N ALA A 30 5.86 13.58 -12.90
CA ALA A 30 5.57 12.82 -11.70
C ALA A 30 6.81 12.12 -11.16
N ALA A 31 7.60 11.46 -12.02
CA ALA A 31 8.85 10.82 -11.64
C ALA A 31 9.86 11.83 -11.05
N ALA A 32 10.06 12.96 -11.73
CA ALA A 32 10.94 14.02 -11.24
C ALA A 32 10.47 14.62 -9.91
N SER A 33 9.15 14.72 -9.68
CA SER A 33 8.59 15.15 -8.39
C SER A 33 8.85 14.10 -7.30
N THR A 34 8.62 12.82 -7.61
CA THR A 34 8.91 11.71 -6.69
C THR A 34 10.39 11.70 -6.31
N GLU A 35 11.31 11.78 -7.28
CA GLU A 35 12.75 11.80 -7.01
C GLU A 35 13.18 12.98 -6.13
N GLN A 36 12.55 14.16 -6.28
CA GLN A 36 12.86 15.32 -5.44
C GLN A 36 12.35 15.17 -4.01
N VAL A 37 11.19 14.54 -3.82
CA VAL A 37 10.52 14.47 -2.51
C VAL A 37 10.90 13.18 -1.74
N MET A 38 11.29 12.12 -2.45
CA MET A 38 11.65 10.82 -1.89
C MET A 38 12.78 10.92 -0.85
N PRO A 39 13.89 11.65 -1.06
CA PRO A 39 14.93 11.81 -0.03
C PRO A 39 14.41 12.45 1.26
N HIS A 40 13.44 13.36 1.18
CA HIS A 40 12.84 13.97 2.37
C HIS A 40 12.02 12.94 3.16
N TYR A 41 11.17 12.17 2.48
CA TYR A 41 10.38 11.12 3.14
C TYR A 41 11.25 9.96 3.63
N GLU A 42 12.26 9.56 2.86
CA GLU A 42 13.16 8.46 3.20
C GLU A 42 14.25 8.86 4.20
N SER A 43 14.49 10.15 4.43
CA SER A 43 15.51 10.64 5.36
C SER A 43 15.39 10.07 6.78
N ARG A 44 14.17 9.70 7.18
CA ARG A 44 13.85 9.10 8.48
C ARG A 44 13.32 7.68 8.36
N ALA A 45 13.27 7.13 7.15
CA ALA A 45 12.87 5.75 6.93
C ALA A 45 14.02 4.83 7.37
N HIS A 46 13.73 3.95 8.32
CA HIS A 46 14.67 2.94 8.78
C HIS A 46 14.05 1.55 8.56
N PRO A 47 14.85 0.52 8.27
CA PRO A 47 14.34 -0.84 8.19
C PRO A 47 13.71 -1.25 9.53
N LEU A 48 12.40 -1.52 9.53
CA LEU A 48 11.72 -1.94 10.75
C LEU A 48 12.17 -3.34 11.17
N THR A 49 12.42 -3.54 12.46
CA THR A 49 12.68 -4.86 13.02
C THR A 49 11.51 -5.78 12.69
N LYS A 50 11.78 -6.97 12.16
CA LYS A 50 10.72 -7.95 11.90
C LYS A 50 10.21 -8.50 13.24
N LEU A 51 8.90 -8.65 13.38
CA LEU A 51 8.32 -9.37 14.50
C LEU A 51 8.64 -10.85 14.36
N THR A 52 8.76 -11.53 15.50
CA THR A 52 8.99 -12.98 15.57
C THR A 52 7.76 -13.70 16.11
N ALA A 53 7.58 -14.97 15.74
CA ALA A 53 6.53 -15.79 16.35
C ALA A 53 6.76 -15.87 17.87
N GLY A 54 5.69 -15.70 18.65
CA GLY A 54 5.74 -15.58 20.11
C GLY A 54 5.83 -14.14 20.63
N GLN A 55 6.16 -13.16 19.77
CA GLN A 55 6.26 -11.77 20.18
C GLN A 55 4.88 -11.16 20.43
N ARG A 56 4.75 -10.37 21.51
CA ARG A 56 3.55 -9.57 21.77
C ARG A 56 3.61 -8.28 20.96
N ALA A 57 2.60 -8.05 20.13
CA ALA A 57 2.46 -6.85 19.31
C ALA A 57 1.07 -6.22 19.50
N PRO A 58 0.97 -4.88 19.49
CA PRO A 58 -0.32 -4.21 19.41
C PRO A 58 -0.94 -4.47 18.03
N ILE A 59 -2.26 -4.62 18.00
CA ILE A 59 -3.06 -4.81 16.79
C ILE A 59 -4.10 -3.72 16.76
N GLN A 60 -4.28 -3.15 15.56
CA GLN A 60 -5.39 -2.25 15.30
C GLN A 60 -6.73 -3.00 15.32
N ASP A 61 -7.66 -2.54 16.15
CA ASP A 61 -9.04 -3.00 16.10
C ASP A 61 -9.64 -2.66 14.72
N PRO A 62 -10.14 -3.65 13.94
CA PRO A 62 -10.72 -3.38 12.63
C PRO A 62 -12.04 -2.58 12.69
N ILE A 63 -12.66 -2.45 13.87
CA ILE A 63 -13.91 -1.71 14.05
C ILE A 63 -13.63 -0.28 14.50
N SER A 64 -12.85 -0.09 15.58
CA SER A 64 -12.57 1.22 16.16
C SER A 64 -11.30 1.89 15.60
N TYR A 65 -10.46 1.15 14.87
CA TYR A 65 -9.15 1.57 14.39
C TYR A 65 -8.15 1.96 15.48
N HIS A 66 -8.43 1.63 16.74
CA HIS A 66 -7.54 1.91 17.88
C HIS A 66 -6.49 0.81 18.07
N TRP A 67 -5.35 1.17 18.67
CA TRP A 67 -4.23 0.26 18.98
C TRP A 67 -4.22 -0.15 20.45
N ASP A 68 -5.37 -0.57 20.96
CA ASP A 68 -5.59 -0.91 22.37
C ASP A 68 -5.43 -2.42 22.67
N LYS A 69 -5.36 -3.25 21.63
CA LYS A 69 -5.33 -4.72 21.77
C LYS A 69 -3.94 -5.28 21.53
N VAL A 70 -3.35 -5.93 22.52
CA VAL A 70 -2.08 -6.66 22.38
C VAL A 70 -2.33 -8.15 22.14
N ARG A 71 -1.65 -8.76 21.17
CA ARG A 71 -1.70 -10.20 20.88
C ARG A 71 -0.33 -10.79 20.61
N VAL A 72 -0.27 -12.11 20.67
CA VAL A 72 0.93 -12.90 20.35
C VAL A 72 0.91 -13.25 18.86
N VAL A 73 2.00 -12.91 18.16
CA VAL A 73 2.22 -13.31 16.77
C VAL A 73 2.39 -14.82 16.71
N MET A 74 1.56 -15.51 15.91
CA MET A 74 1.63 -16.97 15.76
C MET A 74 2.55 -17.39 14.61
N GLY A 75 2.66 -16.57 13.56
CA GLY A 75 3.42 -16.90 12.37
C GLY A 75 3.86 -15.67 11.60
N CYS A 76 4.98 -15.81 10.90
CA CYS A 76 5.50 -14.79 9.98
C CYS A 76 5.43 -15.37 8.56
N GLY A 77 4.76 -14.66 7.66
CA GLY A 77 4.67 -15.04 6.25
C GLY A 77 5.96 -14.74 5.47
N ARG A 78 5.91 -14.92 4.14
CA ARG A 78 7.04 -14.62 3.23
C ARG A 78 7.44 -13.13 3.23
N SER A 79 6.51 -12.23 3.58
CA SER A 79 6.72 -10.78 3.72
C SER A 79 6.42 -10.33 5.15
N ARG A 80 6.29 -9.02 5.42
CA ARG A 80 5.78 -8.47 6.69
C ARG A 80 4.27 -8.73 6.90
N GLY A 81 3.81 -9.92 6.53
CA GLY A 81 2.49 -10.43 6.87
C GLY A 81 2.61 -11.25 8.13
N TYR A 82 1.98 -10.80 9.21
CA TYR A 82 1.99 -11.49 10.49
C TYR A 82 0.62 -12.10 10.76
N GLU A 83 0.61 -13.33 11.24
CA GLU A 83 -0.60 -14.04 11.64
C GLU A 83 -0.80 -13.94 13.14
N VAL A 84 -2.01 -13.53 13.53
CA VAL A 84 -2.41 -13.36 14.92
C VAL A 84 -3.78 -13.95 15.16
N ARG A 85 -3.92 -14.61 16.31
CA ARG A 85 -5.20 -15.16 16.75
C ARG A 85 -6.01 -14.12 17.50
N LEU A 86 -7.20 -13.82 16.98
CA LEU A 86 -8.19 -13.00 17.65
C LEU A 86 -8.92 -13.80 18.74
N PRO A 87 -9.55 -13.15 19.74
CA PRO A 87 -10.42 -13.81 20.71
C PRO A 87 -11.54 -14.64 20.08
N SER A 88 -12.01 -14.21 18.91
CA SER A 88 -13.02 -14.91 18.12
C SER A 88 -12.52 -16.21 17.49
N GLY A 89 -11.25 -16.58 17.70
CA GLY A 89 -10.62 -17.76 17.11
C GLY A 89 -10.15 -17.56 15.66
N ARG A 90 -10.49 -16.44 15.03
CA ARG A 90 -10.06 -16.10 13.67
C ARG A 90 -8.58 -15.72 13.63
N VAL A 91 -7.91 -16.00 12.51
CA VAL A 91 -6.55 -15.57 12.22
C VAL A 91 -6.59 -14.37 11.28
N CYS A 92 -5.92 -13.28 11.66
CA CYS A 92 -5.74 -12.11 10.80
C CYS A 92 -4.29 -12.08 10.30
N GLY A 93 -4.12 -11.94 8.98
CA GLY A 93 -2.81 -11.96 8.30
C GLY A 93 -2.23 -10.59 7.93
N ARG A 94 -2.85 -9.50 8.39
CA ARG A 94 -2.38 -8.13 8.13
C ARG A 94 -2.31 -7.36 9.45
N ILE A 95 -1.14 -7.42 10.06
CA ILE A 95 -0.75 -6.43 11.06
C ILE A 95 0.20 -5.50 10.35
N VAL A 96 -0.13 -4.21 10.32
CA VAL A 96 0.81 -3.18 9.92
C VAL A 96 1.70 -2.94 11.14
N ASP A 97 2.98 -3.24 11.04
CA ASP A 97 3.95 -2.80 12.05
C ASP A 97 4.22 -1.32 11.81
N ILE A 98 3.94 -0.47 12.82
CA ILE A 98 4.18 0.98 12.78
C ILE A 98 5.43 1.38 13.60
N SER A 99 6.21 0.40 14.07
CA SER A 99 7.50 0.70 14.73
C SER A 99 8.45 1.43 13.80
#